data_AF-A0A7S3HBE5-F1
#
_entry.id   AF-A0A7S3HBE5-F1
#
_cell.length_a   1.000
_cell.length_b   1.000
_cell.length_c   1.000
_cell.angle_alpha   90.00
_cell.angle_beta   90.00
_cell.angle_gamma   90.00
#
_symmetry.space_group_name_H-M   'P 1'
#
loop_
_entity.id
_entity.type
_entity.pdbx_description
1 polymer ?
#
loop_
_entity_poly.entity_id
_entity_poly.type
_entity_poly.pdbx_seq_one_letter_code
_entity_poly.pdbx_strand_id
1 'polypeptide(L)'
;MSKSVKLTAKWQLDAALLSRPVDLTALVTMSRSSPEMLIEDNTLHRLVSSLLNEKNDKKSDKDTKLDVLNILANVATGSRAAVAEARTALQGVSEWFDEYMAQEETTGGQEPELNKAMVLLLARCWEYKLKTEDVLELTQGNRKIALCTVVGLLEDGETYSTELKQRQKPEQGKMGQWEHELVVHRYEKPLLMQICRLLRGFTHPGTYFDSSTEEIALFSVERFAEEMDTLLEITLRSNLVEKLSMALYDCLFGDEEEDEAESKSSGDGTLSEFDHIAITAVHAFLQNLYFYATENIEEYRRHMLMETLLIPRLVLPYLDRCVIHATILNTRAEAYSDMLEGDCVAE
;
A
#
# COMPACT_ATOMS: atom_id res chain seq x y z
N MET A 1 -41.81 -4.38 20.69
CA MET A 1 -40.72 -4.29 19.70
C MET A 1 -39.87 -3.07 20.07
N SER A 2 -38.78 -3.25 20.82
CA SER A 2 -37.84 -2.15 21.05
C SER A 2 -37.15 -1.84 19.72
N LYS A 3 -37.30 -0.61 19.22
CA LYS A 3 -36.45 -0.13 18.13
C LYS A 3 -35.03 -0.13 18.67
N SER A 4 -34.20 -1.06 18.19
CA SER A 4 -32.76 -1.00 18.38
C SER A 4 -32.29 0.36 17.88
N VAL A 5 -31.92 1.27 18.78
CA VAL A 5 -31.32 2.55 18.40
C VAL A 5 -29.97 2.21 17.76
N LYS A 6 -29.90 2.32 16.43
CA LYS A 6 -28.63 2.19 15.71
C LYS A 6 -27.81 3.43 16.08
N LEU A 7 -26.71 3.23 16.80
CA LEU A 7 -25.79 4.33 17.15
C LEU A 7 -25.14 4.82 15.85
N THR A 8 -25.30 6.10 15.55
CA THR A 8 -24.70 6.69 14.35
C THR A 8 -23.21 6.99 14.57
N ALA A 9 -22.45 7.08 13.49
CA ALA A 9 -21.02 7.43 13.55
C ALA A 9 -20.80 8.78 14.24
N LYS A 10 -21.69 9.75 13.98
CA LYS A 10 -21.68 11.05 14.66
C LYS A 10 -21.75 10.93 16.17
N TRP A 11 -22.65 10.09 16.69
CA TRP A 11 -22.79 9.89 18.13
C TRP A 11 -21.54 9.25 18.74
N GLN A 12 -20.95 8.27 18.06
CA GLN A 12 -19.70 7.65 18.51
C GLN A 12 -18.55 8.66 18.55
N LEU A 13 -18.45 9.53 17.54
CA LEU A 13 -17.47 10.61 17.54
C LEU A 13 -17.71 11.60 18.69
N ASP A 14 -18.96 12.02 18.89
CA ASP A 14 -19.30 12.95 19.98
C ASP A 14 -18.95 12.35 21.35
N ALA A 15 -19.14 11.04 21.53
CA ALA A 15 -18.74 10.32 22.74
C ALA A 15 -17.22 10.22 22.89
N ALA A 16 -16.50 9.88 21.81
CA ALA A 16 -15.03 9.78 21.80
C ALA A 16 -14.35 11.11 22.16
N LEU A 17 -14.90 12.23 21.67
CA LEU A 17 -14.38 13.57 21.96
C LEU A 17 -14.50 13.99 23.45
N LEU A 18 -15.26 13.24 24.26
CA LEU A 18 -15.36 13.46 25.70
C LEU A 18 -14.27 12.72 26.49
N SER A 19 -13.60 11.72 25.91
CA SER A 19 -12.50 11.01 26.56
C SER A 19 -11.17 11.73 26.34
N ARG A 20 -10.23 11.55 27.28
CA ARG A 20 -8.83 11.96 27.13
C ARG A 20 -7.91 10.84 27.65
N PRO A 21 -7.09 10.19 26.78
CA PRO A 21 -6.97 10.41 25.33
C PRO A 21 -8.28 10.12 24.57
N VAL A 22 -8.39 10.66 23.36
CA VAL A 22 -9.56 10.43 22.50
C VAL A 22 -9.51 8.97 22.04
N ASP A 23 -10.57 8.21 22.30
CA ASP A 23 -10.64 6.79 21.94
C ASP A 23 -11.51 6.61 20.68
N LEU A 24 -10.87 6.35 19.54
CA LEU A 24 -11.55 6.15 18.26
C LEU A 24 -11.79 4.67 17.92
N THR A 25 -11.49 3.73 18.82
CA THR A 25 -11.57 2.28 18.57
C THR A 25 -12.92 1.83 17.98
N ALA A 26 -14.02 2.40 18.48
CA ALA A 26 -15.36 2.10 17.98
C ALA A 26 -15.56 2.59 16.53
N LEU A 27 -15.02 3.75 16.18
CA LEU A 27 -15.08 4.31 14.83
C LEU A 27 -14.14 3.58 13.87
N VAL A 28 -12.97 3.16 14.33
CA VAL A 28 -12.07 2.28 13.56
C VAL A 28 -12.79 0.98 13.20
N THR A 29 -13.45 0.34 14.18
CA THR A 29 -14.25 -0.88 13.94
C THR A 29 -15.42 -0.63 12.99
N MET A 30 -16.13 0.50 13.14
CA MET A 30 -17.24 0.88 12.26
C MET A 30 -16.77 1.13 10.82
N SER A 31 -15.62 1.78 10.64
CA SER A 31 -15.07 2.12 9.32
C SER A 31 -14.79 0.91 8.44
N ARG A 32 -14.62 -0.26 9.04
CA ARG A 32 -14.40 -1.53 8.34
C ARG A 32 -15.69 -2.28 8.10
N SER A 33 -16.51 -2.42 9.14
CA SER A 33 -17.72 -3.25 9.11
C SER A 33 -18.90 -2.57 8.40
N SER A 34 -18.95 -1.24 8.39
CA SER A 34 -20.03 -0.46 7.79
C SER A 34 -19.56 0.96 7.41
N PRO A 35 -18.63 1.09 6.44
CA PRO A 35 -18.03 2.37 6.05
C PRO A 35 -19.08 3.41 5.61
N GLU A 36 -20.18 2.97 4.99
CA GLU A 36 -21.32 3.81 4.63
C GLU A 36 -21.97 4.56 5.82
N MET A 37 -21.82 4.10 7.07
CA MET A 37 -22.33 4.87 8.21
C MET A 37 -21.52 6.13 8.51
N LEU A 38 -20.29 6.24 7.98
CA LEU A 38 -19.40 7.38 8.22
C LEU A 38 -19.61 8.52 7.23
N ILE A 39 -20.28 8.27 6.10
CA ILE A 39 -20.48 9.26 5.03
C ILE A 39 -21.75 10.10 5.19
N GLU A 40 -22.72 9.67 6.00
CA GLU A 40 -24.05 10.32 6.06
C GLU A 40 -24.08 11.62 6.89
N ASP A 41 -23.10 11.85 7.78
CA ASP A 41 -23.19 12.86 8.87
C ASP A 41 -22.02 13.86 8.94
N ASN A 42 -21.26 14.05 7.85
CA ASN A 42 -20.01 14.84 7.84
C ASN A 42 -18.97 14.34 8.89
N THR A 43 -19.06 13.07 9.30
CA THR A 43 -18.19 12.52 10.36
C THR A 43 -16.73 12.58 9.96
N LEU A 44 -16.42 12.25 8.70
CA LEU A 44 -15.05 12.30 8.17
C LEU A 44 -14.46 13.72 8.20
N HIS A 45 -15.23 14.71 7.75
CA HIS A 45 -14.84 16.12 7.82
C HIS A 45 -14.58 16.59 9.25
N ARG A 46 -15.37 16.11 10.21
CA ARG A 46 -15.16 16.43 11.63
C ARG A 46 -13.91 15.76 12.20
N LEU A 47 -13.63 14.50 11.84
CA LEU A 47 -12.38 13.82 12.24
C LEU A 47 -11.16 14.59 11.74
N VAL A 48 -11.15 14.98 10.47
CA VAL A 48 -10.04 15.77 9.88
C VAL A 48 -9.90 17.12 10.59
N SER A 49 -10.97 17.90 10.66
CA SER A 49 -10.91 19.26 11.22
C SER A 49 -10.66 19.32 12.73
N SER A 50 -11.14 18.33 13.49
CA SER A 50 -11.13 18.39 14.96
C SER A 50 -10.00 17.61 15.62
N LEU A 51 -9.41 16.64 14.91
CA LEU A 51 -8.38 15.73 15.43
C LEU A 51 -7.12 15.73 14.54
N LEU A 52 -7.25 15.50 13.23
CA LEU A 52 -6.08 15.45 12.35
C LEU A 52 -5.34 16.80 12.33
N ASN A 53 -6.07 17.90 12.10
CA ASN A 53 -5.55 19.27 12.11
C ASN A 53 -5.34 19.87 13.51
N GLU A 54 -5.57 19.11 14.58
CA GLU A 54 -5.41 19.61 15.95
C GLU A 54 -3.93 19.69 16.33
N LYS A 55 -3.48 20.89 16.72
CA LYS A 55 -2.08 21.16 17.10
C LYS A 55 -1.74 20.79 18.53
N ASN A 56 -2.76 20.57 19.36
CA ASN A 56 -2.58 20.22 20.75
C ASN A 56 -2.51 18.70 20.94
N ASP A 57 -1.30 18.17 21.11
CA ASP A 57 -1.06 16.73 21.31
C ASP A 57 -1.79 16.15 22.54
N LYS A 58 -2.15 16.98 23.52
CA LYS A 58 -2.96 16.53 24.68
C LYS A 58 -4.43 16.28 24.33
N LYS A 59 -4.86 16.69 23.14
CA LYS A 59 -6.21 16.49 22.62
C LYS A 59 -6.20 15.48 21.47
N SER A 60 -5.20 15.53 20.59
CA SER A 60 -5.00 14.55 19.53
C SER A 60 -3.52 14.27 19.40
N ASP A 61 -3.07 13.19 19.99
CA ASP A 61 -1.71 12.66 19.87
C ASP A 61 -1.52 11.91 18.54
N LYS A 62 -0.31 11.37 18.34
CA LYS A 62 0.07 10.58 17.16
C LYS A 62 -0.89 9.41 16.94
N ASP A 63 -1.21 8.65 17.99
CA ASP A 63 -2.10 7.49 17.92
C ASP A 63 -3.51 7.89 17.46
N THR A 64 -4.05 8.99 18.02
CA THR A 64 -5.34 9.54 17.58
C THR A 64 -5.31 9.93 16.09
N LYS A 65 -4.20 10.51 15.60
CA LYS A 65 -4.04 10.90 14.19
C LYS A 65 -3.94 9.68 13.28
N LEU A 66 -3.22 8.65 13.70
CA LEU A 66 -3.15 7.35 13.02
C LEU A 66 -4.54 6.72 12.91
N ASP A 67 -5.33 6.73 13.98
CA ASP A 67 -6.71 6.23 13.97
C ASP A 67 -7.59 6.99 12.96
N VAL A 68 -7.45 8.32 12.87
CA VAL A 68 -8.18 9.11 11.87
C VAL A 68 -7.79 8.70 10.44
N LEU A 69 -6.49 8.56 10.16
CA LEU A 69 -6.01 8.14 8.84
C LEU A 69 -6.49 6.72 8.51
N ASN A 70 -6.46 5.81 9.48
CA ASN A 70 -6.96 4.44 9.34
C ASN A 70 -8.47 4.40 9.07
N ILE A 71 -9.27 5.22 9.77
CA ILE A 71 -10.71 5.35 9.51
C ILE A 71 -10.97 5.80 8.06
N LEU A 72 -10.28 6.86 7.62
CA LEU A 72 -10.39 7.35 6.24
C LEU A 72 -9.96 6.29 5.23
N ALA A 73 -8.86 5.58 5.50
CA ALA A 73 -8.32 4.56 4.62
C ALA A 73 -9.25 3.36 4.51
N ASN A 74 -9.90 2.95 5.60
CA ASN A 74 -10.91 1.88 5.58
C ASN A 74 -12.15 2.31 4.78
N VAL A 75 -12.62 3.55 4.99
CA VAL A 75 -13.76 4.08 4.19
C VAL A 75 -13.41 4.15 2.70
N ALA A 76 -12.17 4.48 2.35
CA ALA A 76 -11.69 4.50 0.98
C ALA A 76 -11.58 3.11 0.31
N THR A 77 -11.74 2.01 1.06
CA THR A 77 -11.89 0.66 0.46
C THR A 77 -13.34 0.34 0.08
N GLY A 78 -14.30 1.16 0.52
CA GLY A 78 -15.71 0.93 0.31
C GLY A 78 -16.20 1.33 -1.08
N SER A 79 -17.44 1.81 -1.15
CA SER A 79 -18.06 2.22 -2.42
C SER A 79 -17.37 3.45 -3.04
N ARG A 80 -17.61 3.68 -4.34
CA ARG A 80 -17.14 4.89 -5.04
C ARG A 80 -17.61 6.19 -4.36
N ALA A 81 -18.78 6.18 -3.73
CA ALA A 81 -19.28 7.31 -2.96
C ALA A 81 -18.44 7.53 -1.68
N ALA A 82 -18.06 6.45 -1.00
CA ALA A 82 -17.18 6.50 0.17
C ALA A 82 -15.78 7.03 -0.17
N VAL A 83 -15.21 6.59 -1.30
CA VAL A 83 -13.94 7.14 -1.83
C VAL A 83 -14.05 8.64 -2.11
N ALA A 84 -15.14 9.07 -2.75
CA ALA A 84 -15.36 10.49 -3.05
C ALA A 84 -15.49 11.34 -1.78
N GLU A 85 -16.17 10.83 -0.75
CA GLU A 85 -16.30 11.51 0.54
C GLU A 85 -14.96 11.59 1.27
N ALA A 86 -14.19 10.49 1.30
CA ALA A 86 -12.84 10.49 1.88
C ALA A 86 -11.91 11.50 1.18
N ARG A 87 -11.96 11.58 -0.16
CA ARG A 87 -11.22 12.60 -0.93
C ARG A 87 -11.66 14.02 -0.56
N THR A 88 -12.97 14.25 -0.40
CA THR A 88 -13.50 15.57 -0.03
C THR A 88 -13.08 15.96 1.38
N ALA A 89 -13.07 15.01 2.32
CA ALA A 89 -12.54 15.22 3.67
C ALA A 89 -11.05 15.56 3.67
N LEU A 90 -10.24 14.91 2.83
CA LEU A 90 -8.81 15.17 2.69
C LEU A 90 -8.48 16.57 2.18
N GLN A 91 -9.36 17.21 1.40
CA GLN A 91 -9.19 18.63 1.03
C GLN A 91 -9.22 19.57 2.24
N GLY A 92 -9.71 19.09 3.39
CA GLY A 92 -9.71 19.82 4.65
C GLY A 92 -8.43 19.67 5.46
N VAL A 93 -7.45 18.86 5.04
CA VAL A 93 -6.16 18.74 5.74
C VAL A 93 -5.40 20.07 5.61
N SER A 94 -4.89 20.57 6.74
CA SER A 94 -4.16 21.84 6.77
C SER A 94 -2.66 21.64 6.49
N GLU A 95 -2.01 22.63 5.88
CA GLU A 95 -0.55 22.67 5.66
C GLU A 95 0.27 22.38 6.92
N TRP A 96 -0.25 22.74 8.10
CA TRP A 96 0.39 22.43 9.38
C TRP A 96 0.61 20.92 9.59
N PHE A 97 -0.34 20.08 9.16
CA PHE A 97 -0.21 18.64 9.32
C PHE A 97 0.86 18.07 8.39
N ASP A 98 1.01 18.64 7.19
CA ASP A 98 2.09 18.29 6.26
C ASP A 98 3.46 18.65 6.85
N GLU A 99 3.58 19.83 7.46
CA GLU A 99 4.79 20.24 8.21
C GLU A 99 5.06 19.32 9.42
N TYR A 100 4.01 18.93 10.15
CA TYR A 100 4.10 18.06 11.31
C TYR A 100 4.65 16.68 10.94
N MET A 101 4.10 16.02 9.90
CA MET A 101 4.58 14.72 9.42
C MET A 101 6.05 14.80 8.96
N ALA A 102 6.41 15.86 8.23
CA ALA A 102 7.78 16.03 7.76
C ALA A 102 8.79 16.22 8.90
N GLN A 103 8.41 16.90 9.98
CA GLN A 103 9.27 17.15 11.14
C GLN A 103 9.40 15.91 12.03
N GLU A 104 8.29 15.25 12.35
CA GLU A 104 8.26 14.10 13.28
C GLU A 104 9.20 12.98 12.82
N GLU A 105 9.27 12.72 11.52
CA GLU A 105 10.05 11.62 10.95
C GLU A 105 11.52 11.98 10.64
N THR A 106 11.89 13.26 10.73
CA THR A 106 13.30 13.67 10.67
C THR A 106 14.04 13.47 11.99
N THR A 107 13.31 13.29 13.09
CA THR A 107 13.87 13.01 14.42
C THR A 107 14.24 11.54 14.59
N GLY A 108 15.36 11.14 13.98
CA GLY A 108 16.22 10.06 14.45
C GLY A 108 15.59 8.67 14.65
N GLY A 109 15.35 7.95 13.55
CA GLY A 109 15.25 6.49 13.54
C GLY A 109 13.91 5.89 13.99
N GLN A 110 12.88 6.71 14.17
CA GLN A 110 11.50 6.22 14.27
C GLN A 110 10.98 5.81 12.89
N GLU A 111 10.07 4.85 12.87
CA GLU A 111 9.44 4.37 11.64
C GLU A 111 8.36 5.36 11.17
N PRO A 112 8.25 5.63 9.85
CA PRO A 112 7.40 6.67 9.32
C PRO A 112 5.89 6.36 9.31
N GLU A 113 5.32 6.05 10.48
CA GLU A 113 3.96 5.55 10.66
C GLU A 113 2.88 6.48 10.09
N LEU A 114 3.00 7.79 10.31
CA LEU A 114 2.03 8.75 9.77
C LEU A 114 2.13 8.82 8.24
N ASN A 115 3.35 8.83 7.69
CA ASN A 115 3.54 8.79 6.24
C ASN A 115 3.02 7.46 5.67
N LYS A 116 3.22 6.32 6.34
CA LYS A 116 2.69 5.01 5.93
C LYS A 116 1.17 5.09 5.84
N ALA A 117 0.51 5.50 6.91
CA ALA A 117 -0.95 5.62 6.97
C ALA A 117 -1.49 6.62 5.93
N MET A 118 -0.79 7.73 5.69
CA MET A 118 -1.16 8.71 4.67
C MET A 118 -0.99 8.14 3.25
N VAL A 119 0.13 7.50 2.93
CA VAL A 119 0.36 6.88 1.61
C VAL A 119 -0.66 5.77 1.35
N LEU A 120 -0.99 4.95 2.36
CA LEU A 120 -2.06 3.96 2.29
C LEU A 120 -3.41 4.59 1.91
N LEU A 121 -3.79 5.66 2.62
CA LEU A 121 -5.02 6.41 2.37
C LEU A 121 -5.03 7.01 0.96
N LEU A 122 -3.95 7.67 0.56
CA LEU A 122 -3.81 8.25 -0.78
C LEU A 122 -3.87 7.17 -1.87
N ALA A 123 -3.26 6.00 -1.66
CA ALA A 123 -3.30 4.92 -2.63
C ALA A 123 -4.73 4.45 -2.89
N ARG A 124 -5.50 4.23 -1.81
CA ARG A 124 -6.91 3.83 -1.89
C ARG A 124 -7.79 4.92 -2.47
N CYS A 125 -7.60 6.15 -2.01
CA CYS A 125 -8.34 7.29 -2.50
C CYS A 125 -8.12 7.50 -4.00
N TRP A 126 -6.91 7.35 -4.55
CA TRP A 126 -6.62 7.58 -5.97
C TRP A 126 -6.54 6.30 -6.82
N GLU A 127 -7.29 5.25 -6.44
CA GLU A 127 -7.42 4.01 -7.23
C GLU A 127 -6.08 3.35 -7.57
N TYR A 128 -5.10 3.42 -6.66
CA TYR A 128 -3.78 2.80 -6.82
C TYR A 128 -3.07 3.31 -8.09
N LYS A 129 -3.11 4.63 -8.28
CA LYS A 129 -2.44 5.35 -9.39
C LYS A 129 -1.44 6.40 -8.89
N LEU A 130 -1.00 6.30 -7.64
CA LEU A 130 0.04 7.17 -7.12
C LEU A 130 1.33 7.01 -7.91
N LYS A 131 2.12 8.07 -7.96
CA LYS A 131 3.47 8.07 -8.50
C LYS A 131 4.47 8.32 -7.38
N THR A 132 5.73 8.00 -7.64
CA THR A 132 6.79 8.22 -6.67
C THR A 132 6.95 9.71 -6.36
N GLU A 133 6.66 10.59 -7.31
CA GLU A 133 6.66 12.04 -7.12
C GLU A 133 5.65 12.47 -6.04
N ASP A 134 4.48 11.85 -5.98
CA ASP A 134 3.46 12.16 -4.96
C ASP A 134 3.96 11.81 -3.55
N VAL A 135 4.69 10.68 -3.42
CA VAL A 135 5.30 10.28 -2.14
C VAL A 135 6.45 11.20 -1.77
N LEU A 136 7.25 11.62 -2.75
CA LEU A 136 8.33 12.57 -2.52
C LEU A 136 7.81 13.95 -2.13
N GLU A 137 6.69 14.39 -2.68
CA GLU A 137 6.03 15.64 -2.26
C GLU A 137 5.61 15.56 -0.79
N LEU A 138 4.97 14.45 -0.39
CA LEU A 138 4.58 14.21 1.00
C LEU A 138 5.77 14.24 1.98
N THR A 139 6.94 13.78 1.55
CA THR A 139 8.15 13.75 2.39
C THR A 139 9.09 14.93 2.14
N GLN A 140 8.61 16.02 1.53
CA GLN A 140 9.40 17.22 1.21
C GLN A 140 10.70 16.93 0.44
N GLY A 141 10.66 15.93 -0.45
CA GLY A 141 11.78 15.48 -1.28
C GLY A 141 12.76 14.54 -0.57
N ASN A 142 12.54 14.21 0.71
CA ASN A 142 13.39 13.29 1.47
C ASN A 142 13.19 11.83 1.00
N ARG A 143 14.06 11.39 0.08
CA ARG A 143 14.03 10.05 -0.52
C ARG A 143 14.21 8.93 0.48
N LYS A 144 15.00 9.14 1.53
CA LYS A 144 15.20 8.15 2.59
C LYS A 144 13.90 7.88 3.33
N ILE A 145 13.21 8.93 3.80
CA ILE A 145 11.91 8.79 4.48
C ILE A 145 10.87 8.20 3.54
N ALA A 146 10.82 8.67 2.29
CA ALA A 146 9.88 8.14 1.30
C ALA A 146 10.11 6.66 0.99
N LEU A 147 11.37 6.22 0.79
CA LEU A 147 11.65 4.80 0.61
C LEU A 147 11.32 4.01 1.87
N CYS A 148 11.73 4.48 3.07
CA CYS A 148 11.36 3.83 4.33
C CYS A 148 9.84 3.71 4.52
N THR A 149 9.07 4.68 4.02
CA THR A 149 7.60 4.64 4.05
C THR A 149 7.05 3.54 3.14
N VAL A 150 7.52 3.50 1.89
CA VAL A 150 7.09 2.49 0.90
C VAL A 150 7.53 1.09 1.32
N VAL A 151 8.75 0.95 1.83
CA VAL A 151 9.28 -0.29 2.39
C VAL A 151 8.47 -0.68 3.61
N GLY A 152 8.27 0.20 4.59
CA GLY A 152 7.51 -0.10 5.80
C GLY A 152 6.08 -0.55 5.51
N LEU A 153 5.42 0.01 4.49
CA LEU A 153 4.11 -0.50 4.03
C LEU A 153 4.20 -1.94 3.48
N LEU A 154 5.29 -2.31 2.82
CA LEU A 154 5.52 -3.69 2.41
C LEU A 154 5.84 -4.59 3.61
N GLU A 155 6.62 -4.10 4.57
CA GLU A 155 7.01 -4.85 5.78
C GLU A 155 5.83 -5.14 6.67
N ASP A 156 4.94 -4.15 6.84
CA ASP A 156 3.71 -4.31 7.57
C ASP A 156 2.93 -5.47 6.93
N GLY A 157 2.73 -5.45 5.60
CA GLY A 157 2.00 -6.50 4.86
C GLY A 157 0.52 -6.67 5.25
N GLU A 158 0.16 -6.16 6.42
CA GLU A 158 -1.11 -6.23 7.09
C GLU A 158 -1.32 -4.98 7.95
N THR A 159 -2.59 -4.65 8.19
CA THR A 159 -2.97 -3.62 9.16
C THR A 159 -3.46 -4.28 10.42
N TYR A 160 -2.89 -3.88 11.55
CA TYR A 160 -3.39 -4.23 12.86
C TYR A 160 -4.48 -3.24 13.26
N SER A 161 -5.57 -3.73 13.83
CA SER A 161 -6.38 -2.86 14.68
C SER A 161 -6.96 -3.61 15.85
N THR A 162 -7.26 -2.85 16.89
CA THR A 162 -8.11 -3.31 17.97
C THR A 162 -9.57 -3.18 17.55
N GLU A 163 -10.27 -4.29 17.41
CA GLU A 163 -11.70 -4.30 17.10
C GLU A 163 -12.52 -4.69 18.34
N LEU A 164 -13.70 -4.07 18.50
CA LEU A 164 -14.65 -4.45 19.54
C LEU A 164 -15.51 -5.62 19.08
N LYS A 165 -15.20 -6.82 19.56
CA LYS A 165 -16.00 -8.02 19.30
C LYS A 165 -16.97 -8.29 20.45
N GLN A 166 -18.22 -8.55 20.08
CA GLN A 166 -19.25 -8.93 21.03
C GLN A 166 -19.09 -10.39 21.44
N ARG A 167 -18.49 -10.63 22.60
CA ARG A 167 -18.34 -11.97 23.17
C ARG A 167 -19.67 -12.58 23.62
N GLN A 168 -20.56 -11.75 24.17
CA GLN A 168 -21.86 -12.20 24.65
C GLN A 168 -22.96 -11.19 24.31
N LYS A 169 -24.02 -11.67 23.63
CA LYS A 169 -25.21 -10.85 23.35
C LYS A 169 -25.92 -10.49 24.67
N PRO A 170 -26.45 -9.28 24.80
CA PRO A 170 -27.25 -8.91 25.96
C PRO A 170 -28.51 -9.77 26.02
N GLU A 171 -28.75 -10.39 27.18
CA GLU A 171 -29.97 -11.13 27.50
C GLU A 171 -30.78 -10.38 28.57
N GLN A 172 -32.03 -10.75 28.81
CA GLN A 172 -32.84 -10.11 29.87
C GLN A 172 -32.12 -10.18 31.22
N GLY A 173 -31.78 -9.00 31.76
CA GLY A 173 -31.08 -8.86 33.05
C GLY A 173 -29.56 -9.06 33.01
N LYS A 174 -28.95 -9.30 31.85
CA LYS A 174 -27.49 -9.42 31.68
C LYS A 174 -26.97 -8.40 30.68
N MET A 175 -25.93 -7.66 31.06
CA MET A 175 -25.23 -6.78 30.14
C MET A 175 -24.46 -7.59 29.10
N GLY A 176 -24.44 -7.09 27.85
CA GLY A 176 -23.57 -7.67 26.82
C GLY A 176 -22.10 -7.47 27.18
N GLN A 177 -21.27 -8.45 26.85
CA GLN A 177 -19.82 -8.36 27.02
C GLN A 177 -19.17 -8.07 25.69
N TRP A 178 -18.32 -7.04 25.67
CA TRP A 178 -17.50 -6.64 24.54
C TRP A 178 -16.04 -6.78 24.94
N GLU A 179 -15.23 -7.36 24.07
CA GLU A 179 -13.79 -7.47 24.27
C GLU A 179 -13.04 -6.87 23.10
N HIS A 180 -11.89 -6.31 23.41
CA HIS A 180 -10.94 -5.81 22.43
C HIS A 180 -10.18 -7.01 21.88
N GLU A 181 -10.28 -7.25 20.58
CA GLU A 181 -9.51 -8.28 19.88
C GLU A 181 -8.58 -7.59 18.88
N LEU A 182 -7.31 -8.01 18.86
CA LEU A 182 -6.37 -7.59 17.83
C LEU A 182 -6.71 -8.36 16.55
N VAL A 183 -7.18 -7.66 15.52
CA VAL A 183 -7.51 -8.24 14.21
C VAL A 183 -6.45 -7.80 13.20
N VAL A 184 -6.04 -8.76 12.37
CA VAL A 184 -5.00 -8.62 11.36
C VAL A 184 -5.65 -8.71 9.98
N HIS A 185 -5.46 -7.70 9.13
CA HIS A 185 -5.93 -7.73 7.75
C HIS A 185 -4.80 -7.49 6.76
N ARG A 186 -4.57 -8.46 5.88
CA ARG A 186 -3.59 -8.35 4.81
C ARG A 186 -3.95 -7.26 3.82
N TYR A 187 -2.95 -6.61 3.25
CA TYR A 187 -3.13 -5.63 2.20
C TYR A 187 -3.72 -6.23 0.93
N GLU A 188 -4.61 -5.48 0.29
CA GLU A 188 -5.22 -5.87 -0.97
C GLU A 188 -4.19 -5.94 -2.12
N LYS A 189 -4.35 -6.90 -3.05
CA LYS A 189 -3.47 -7.06 -4.22
C LYS A 189 -3.16 -5.74 -4.96
N PRO A 190 -4.14 -4.88 -5.28
CA PRO A 190 -3.87 -3.61 -5.96
C PRO A 190 -2.90 -2.69 -5.21
N LEU A 191 -2.95 -2.69 -3.88
CA LEU A 191 -2.05 -1.91 -3.04
C LEU A 191 -0.63 -2.46 -3.09
N LEU A 192 -0.45 -3.78 -2.97
CA LEU A 192 0.87 -4.41 -3.11
C LEU A 192 1.49 -4.11 -4.48
N MET A 193 0.71 -4.22 -5.56
CA MET A 193 1.17 -3.88 -6.90
C MET A 193 1.56 -2.40 -7.02
N GLN A 194 0.80 -1.50 -6.39
CA GLN A 194 1.11 -0.08 -6.36
C GLN A 194 2.41 0.22 -5.59
N ILE A 195 2.61 -0.39 -4.43
CA ILE A 195 3.85 -0.27 -3.64
C ILE A 195 5.05 -0.72 -4.48
N CYS A 196 4.94 -1.86 -5.16
CA CYS A 196 5.97 -2.36 -6.08
C CYS A 196 6.29 -1.37 -7.20
N ARG A 197 5.27 -0.70 -7.76
CA ARG A 197 5.44 0.31 -8.81
C ARG A 197 6.13 1.57 -8.31
N LEU A 198 5.84 2.00 -7.09
CA LEU A 198 6.46 3.18 -6.48
C LEU A 198 7.98 3.01 -6.31
N LEU A 199 8.45 1.79 -6.04
CA LEU A 199 9.89 1.50 -5.87
C LEU A 199 10.71 1.93 -7.10
N ARG A 200 10.21 1.70 -8.31
CA ARG A 200 10.93 2.04 -9.55
C ARG A 200 11.30 3.53 -9.61
N GLY A 201 10.42 4.44 -9.19
CA GLY A 201 10.68 5.88 -9.32
C GLY A 201 11.83 6.36 -8.42
N PHE A 202 12.18 5.64 -7.36
CA PHE A 202 13.31 5.99 -6.50
C PHE A 202 14.66 5.77 -7.17
N THR A 203 14.74 4.92 -8.19
CA THR A 203 16.02 4.60 -8.86
C THR A 203 16.01 4.99 -10.33
N HIS A 204 14.91 5.53 -10.83
CA HIS A 204 14.77 5.90 -12.23
C HIS A 204 15.60 7.17 -12.51
N PRO A 205 16.58 7.16 -13.42
CA PRO A 205 17.43 8.34 -13.66
C PRO A 205 16.64 9.61 -14.01
N GLY A 206 15.51 9.47 -14.70
CA GLY A 206 14.62 10.59 -15.03
C GLY A 206 14.00 11.33 -13.83
N THR A 207 14.08 10.80 -12.60
CA THR A 207 13.66 11.51 -11.38
C THR A 207 14.79 12.33 -10.73
N TYR A 208 16.00 12.24 -11.28
CA TYR A 208 17.20 12.93 -10.79
C TYR A 208 17.78 13.89 -11.81
N PHE A 209 17.70 13.53 -13.09
CA PHE A 209 18.24 14.33 -14.18
C PHE A 209 17.10 14.97 -14.95
N ASP A 210 17.03 16.29 -14.91
CA ASP A 210 16.09 17.03 -15.74
C ASP A 210 16.51 16.91 -17.21
N SER A 211 15.68 16.26 -18.01
CA SER A 211 15.87 16.12 -19.46
C SER A 211 15.88 17.46 -20.21
N SER A 212 15.50 18.57 -19.56
CA SER A 212 15.47 19.91 -20.16
C SER A 212 16.84 20.61 -20.16
N THR A 213 17.80 20.14 -19.36
CA THR A 213 19.17 20.67 -19.36
C THR A 213 20.07 19.76 -20.21
N GLU A 214 20.57 20.27 -21.34
CA GLU A 214 21.44 19.53 -22.29
C GLU A 214 22.78 19.07 -21.67
N GLU A 215 23.11 19.53 -20.46
CA GLU A 215 24.35 19.17 -19.75
C GLU A 215 24.06 18.52 -18.39
N ILE A 216 24.27 17.20 -18.31
CA ILE A 216 24.37 16.48 -17.04
C ILE A 216 25.77 16.76 -16.46
N ALA A 217 25.84 17.48 -15.34
CA ALA A 217 27.11 17.77 -14.67
C ALA A 217 27.67 16.52 -13.96
N LEU A 218 28.99 16.35 -13.91
CA LEU A 218 29.62 15.24 -13.15
C LEU A 218 29.18 15.20 -11.68
N PHE A 219 29.00 16.37 -11.07
CA PHE A 219 28.50 16.51 -9.70
C PHE A 219 27.08 15.94 -9.50
N SER A 220 26.21 16.01 -10.52
CA SER A 220 24.88 15.40 -10.40
C SER A 220 24.92 13.88 -10.50
N VAL A 221 25.90 13.32 -11.21
CA VAL A 221 26.13 11.87 -11.28
C VAL A 221 26.70 11.33 -9.97
N GLU A 222 27.68 12.02 -9.37
CA GLU A 222 28.22 11.66 -8.05
C GLU A 222 27.11 11.66 -6.99
N ARG A 223 26.32 12.73 -6.93
CA ARG A 223 25.18 12.81 -6.01
C ARG A 223 24.13 11.72 -6.27
N PHE A 224 23.87 11.37 -7.53
CA PHE A 224 22.98 10.28 -7.86
C PHE A 224 23.51 8.94 -7.35
N ALA A 225 24.81 8.67 -7.52
CA ALA A 225 25.44 7.45 -7.00
C ALA A 225 25.37 7.37 -5.46
N GLU A 226 25.67 8.46 -4.76
CA GLU A 226 25.54 8.54 -3.29
C GLU A 226 24.10 8.27 -2.81
N GLU A 227 23.11 8.76 -3.54
CA GLU A 227 21.69 8.46 -3.28
C GLU A 227 21.41 6.96 -3.51
N MET A 228 21.93 6.36 -4.59
CA MET A 228 21.77 4.92 -4.83
C MET A 228 22.43 4.06 -3.74
N ASP A 229 23.59 4.48 -3.23
CA ASP A 229 24.26 3.83 -2.10
C ASP A 229 23.40 3.87 -0.83
N THR A 230 22.77 5.02 -0.56
CA THR A 230 21.82 5.16 0.56
C THR A 230 20.60 4.26 0.39
N LEU A 231 20.01 4.19 -0.80
CA LEU A 231 18.86 3.33 -1.08
C LEU A 231 19.24 1.84 -1.01
N LEU A 232 20.46 1.49 -1.44
CA LEU A 232 20.99 0.14 -1.35
C LEU A 232 21.18 -0.28 0.11
N GLU A 233 21.73 0.59 0.96
CA GLU A 233 21.87 0.33 2.39
C GLU A 233 20.50 0.03 3.05
N ILE A 234 19.48 0.83 2.73
CA ILE A 234 18.10 0.62 3.22
C ILE A 234 17.58 -0.73 2.73
N THR A 235 17.78 -1.05 1.45
CA THR A 235 17.34 -2.31 0.81
C THR A 235 17.95 -3.53 1.50
N LEU A 236 19.25 -3.50 1.79
CA LEU A 236 19.96 -4.56 2.50
C LEU A 236 19.49 -4.68 3.95
N ARG A 237 19.45 -3.56 4.68
CA ARG A 237 19.07 -3.54 6.10
C ARG A 237 17.65 -4.03 6.36
N SER A 238 16.72 -3.73 5.45
CA SER A 238 15.32 -4.15 5.54
C SER A 238 15.06 -5.57 5.01
N ASN A 239 16.07 -6.24 4.41
CA ASN A 239 15.88 -7.47 3.63
C ASN A 239 14.76 -7.30 2.58
N LEU A 240 14.69 -6.13 1.94
CA LEU A 240 13.60 -5.74 1.05
C LEU A 240 13.41 -6.73 -0.10
N VAL A 241 14.50 -7.25 -0.67
CA VAL A 241 14.45 -8.21 -1.78
C VAL A 241 13.67 -9.45 -1.40
N GLU A 242 13.92 -9.98 -0.20
CA GLU A 242 13.24 -11.17 0.32
C GLU A 242 11.76 -10.87 0.53
N LYS A 243 11.43 -9.75 1.17
CA LYS A 243 10.06 -9.34 1.45
C LYS A 243 9.25 -9.13 0.16
N LEU A 244 9.84 -8.50 -0.85
CA LEU A 244 9.22 -8.33 -2.16
C LEU A 244 8.96 -9.67 -2.84
N SER A 245 9.93 -10.58 -2.77
CA SER A 245 9.82 -11.90 -3.38
C SER A 245 8.70 -12.72 -2.73
N MET A 246 8.60 -12.68 -1.40
CA MET A 246 7.52 -13.33 -0.65
C MET A 246 6.16 -12.70 -0.95
N ALA A 247 6.04 -11.38 -0.81
CA ALA A 247 4.78 -10.67 -1.00
C ALA A 247 4.23 -10.84 -2.42
N LEU A 248 5.09 -10.77 -3.44
CA LEU A 248 4.69 -11.01 -4.82
C LEU A 248 4.37 -12.48 -5.09
N TYR A 249 5.09 -13.42 -4.47
CA TYR A 249 4.78 -14.84 -4.60
C TYR A 249 3.41 -15.17 -4.05
N ASP A 250 3.15 -14.81 -2.79
CA ASP A 250 1.87 -15.08 -2.14
C ASP A 250 0.72 -14.39 -2.90
N CYS A 251 0.95 -13.19 -3.44
CA CYS A 251 -0.06 -12.41 -4.13
C CYS A 251 -0.34 -12.84 -5.59
N LEU A 252 0.65 -13.38 -6.30
CA LEU A 252 0.55 -13.68 -7.73
C LEU A 252 0.58 -15.18 -8.05
N PHE A 253 1.16 -15.98 -7.16
CA PHE A 253 1.45 -17.40 -7.39
C PHE A 253 0.94 -18.32 -6.26
N GLY A 254 0.60 -17.78 -5.08
CA GLY A 254 0.25 -18.55 -3.88
C GLY A 254 -1.05 -19.36 -3.95
N ASP A 255 -1.97 -19.02 -4.86
CA ASP A 255 -3.28 -19.67 -4.96
C ASP A 255 -3.25 -21.07 -5.63
N GLU A 256 -2.10 -21.58 -6.04
CA GLU A 256 -2.01 -22.88 -6.72
C GLU A 256 -1.89 -24.09 -5.78
N GLU A 257 -1.65 -23.90 -4.48
CA GLU A 257 -1.38 -25.01 -3.56
C GLU A 257 -2.51 -25.34 -2.56
N GLU A 258 -3.48 -24.46 -2.28
CA GLU A 258 -4.43 -24.68 -1.15
C GLU A 258 -5.94 -24.75 -1.48
N ASP A 259 -6.41 -24.39 -2.67
CA ASP A 259 -7.87 -24.39 -2.98
C ASP A 259 -8.28 -25.40 -4.07
N GLU A 260 -8.28 -26.69 -3.73
CA GLU A 260 -9.07 -27.71 -4.44
C GLU A 260 -10.58 -27.63 -4.11
N ALA A 261 -11.03 -26.71 -3.25
CA ALA A 261 -12.42 -26.63 -2.83
C ALA A 261 -12.97 -25.19 -2.86
N GLU A 262 -13.76 -24.92 -3.91
CA GLU A 262 -14.89 -23.97 -3.85
C GLU A 262 -14.58 -22.46 -3.83
N SER A 263 -13.95 -21.92 -4.87
CA SER A 263 -14.57 -20.84 -5.68
C SER A 263 -13.67 -20.43 -6.84
N LYS A 264 -13.97 -20.97 -8.03
CA LYS A 264 -13.36 -20.54 -9.29
C LYS A 264 -13.78 -19.10 -9.62
N SER A 265 -13.05 -18.10 -9.13
CA SER A 265 -12.91 -16.84 -9.85
C SER A 265 -11.70 -16.96 -10.78
N SER A 266 -11.96 -17.40 -12.02
CA SER A 266 -11.06 -17.25 -13.17
C SER A 266 -9.59 -17.60 -12.96
N GLY A 267 -9.31 -18.87 -12.65
CA GLY A 267 -7.97 -19.47 -12.75
C GLY A 267 -7.56 -19.68 -14.21
N ASP A 268 -7.39 -18.59 -14.95
CA ASP A 268 -6.46 -18.59 -16.08
C ASP A 268 -5.14 -18.16 -15.46
N GLY A 269 -4.12 -19.04 -15.42
CA GLY A 269 -2.81 -18.76 -14.81
C GLY A 269 -2.04 -17.61 -15.48
N THR A 270 -2.72 -16.75 -16.24
CA THR A 270 -2.24 -15.59 -16.94
C THR A 270 -2.14 -14.40 -16.00
N LEU A 271 -0.98 -13.76 -16.01
CA LEU A 271 -0.75 -12.49 -15.33
C LEU A 271 -1.43 -11.35 -16.08
N SER A 272 -2.01 -10.41 -15.34
CA SER A 272 -2.56 -9.18 -15.91
C SER A 272 -1.45 -8.20 -16.29
N GLU A 273 -1.77 -7.19 -17.12
CA GLU A 273 -0.83 -6.11 -17.45
C GLU A 273 -0.27 -5.42 -16.19
N PHE A 274 -1.12 -5.20 -15.18
CA PHE A 274 -0.68 -4.59 -13.91
C PHE A 274 0.29 -5.47 -13.13
N ASP A 275 0.12 -6.80 -13.18
CA ASP A 275 1.04 -7.76 -12.55
C ASP A 275 2.41 -7.69 -13.24
N HIS A 276 2.44 -7.70 -14.57
CA HIS A 276 3.67 -7.53 -15.35
C HIS A 276 4.40 -6.22 -15.04
N ILE A 277 3.65 -5.10 -14.95
CA ILE A 277 4.21 -3.79 -14.64
C ILE A 277 4.83 -3.78 -13.23
N ALA A 278 4.16 -4.36 -12.23
CA ALA A 278 4.66 -4.41 -10.86
C ALA A 278 5.95 -5.24 -10.75
N ILE A 279 5.97 -6.44 -11.36
CA ILE A 279 7.16 -7.30 -11.39
C ILE A 279 8.32 -6.59 -12.09
N THR A 280 8.06 -5.97 -13.25
CA THR A 280 9.07 -5.23 -14.01
C THR A 280 9.58 -4.02 -13.22
N ALA A 281 8.71 -3.33 -12.47
CA ALA A 281 9.11 -2.21 -11.63
C ALA A 281 10.06 -2.63 -10.51
N VAL A 282 9.79 -3.76 -9.85
CA VAL A 282 10.69 -4.33 -8.83
C VAL A 282 12.02 -4.73 -9.46
N HIS A 283 12.00 -5.44 -10.59
CA HIS A 283 13.24 -5.81 -11.29
C HIS A 283 14.06 -4.58 -11.70
N ALA A 284 13.42 -3.55 -12.24
CA ALA A 284 14.08 -2.31 -12.62
C ALA A 284 14.69 -1.62 -11.40
N PHE A 285 13.99 -1.56 -10.27
CA PHE A 285 14.51 -1.03 -9.02
C PHE A 285 15.79 -1.77 -8.57
N LEU A 286 15.72 -3.11 -8.50
CA LEU A 286 16.84 -3.94 -8.05
C LEU A 286 18.04 -3.86 -9.01
N GLN A 287 17.79 -3.82 -10.32
CA GLN A 287 18.82 -3.66 -11.35
C GLN A 287 19.48 -2.28 -11.29
N ASN A 288 18.71 -1.21 -11.11
CA ASN A 288 19.25 0.14 -11.03
C ASN A 288 20.15 0.28 -9.80
N LEU A 289 19.77 -0.27 -8.64
CA LEU A 289 20.66 -0.33 -7.47
C LEU A 289 21.96 -1.08 -7.81
N TYR A 290 21.86 -2.22 -8.50
CA TYR A 290 23.05 -2.98 -8.89
C TYR A 290 23.99 -2.21 -9.83
N PHE A 291 23.43 -1.42 -10.75
CA PHE A 291 24.22 -0.71 -11.77
C PHE A 291 24.77 0.63 -11.29
N TYR A 292 24.06 1.31 -10.41
CA TYR A 292 24.34 2.71 -10.08
C TYR A 292 24.89 2.91 -8.67
N ALA A 293 24.65 1.99 -7.73
CA ALA A 293 25.34 2.03 -6.44
C ALA A 293 26.83 1.75 -6.66
N THR A 294 27.69 2.42 -5.88
CA THR A 294 29.14 2.30 -5.93
C THR A 294 29.70 1.55 -4.72
N GLU A 295 28.98 1.54 -3.60
CA GLU A 295 29.32 0.89 -2.36
C GLU A 295 28.51 -0.41 -2.16
N ASN A 296 29.03 -1.33 -1.33
CA ASN A 296 28.35 -2.58 -0.94
C ASN A 296 27.86 -3.50 -2.08
N ILE A 297 28.31 -3.30 -3.32
CA ILE A 297 27.86 -4.05 -4.50
C ILE A 297 28.16 -5.55 -4.37
N GLU A 298 29.32 -5.93 -3.83
CA GLU A 298 29.68 -7.35 -3.66
C GLU A 298 28.81 -8.05 -2.61
N GLU A 299 28.44 -7.35 -1.55
CA GLU A 299 27.48 -7.82 -0.56
C GLU A 299 26.10 -7.96 -1.18
N TYR A 300 25.64 -6.94 -1.92
CA TYR A 300 24.37 -6.97 -2.62
C TYR A 300 24.29 -8.08 -3.67
N ARG A 301 25.35 -8.30 -4.44
CA ARG A 301 25.43 -9.40 -5.42
C ARG A 301 25.32 -10.76 -4.73
N ARG A 302 26.00 -10.94 -3.61
CA ARG A 302 25.90 -12.17 -2.80
C ARG A 302 24.49 -12.35 -2.27
N HIS A 303 23.91 -11.29 -1.72
CA HIS A 303 22.55 -11.29 -1.21
C HIS A 303 21.55 -11.73 -2.29
N MET A 304 21.58 -11.07 -3.45
CA MET A 304 20.70 -11.35 -4.60
C MET A 304 20.83 -12.78 -5.14
N LEU A 305 22.05 -13.34 -5.18
CA LEU A 305 22.31 -14.65 -5.80
C LEU A 305 22.22 -15.83 -4.83
N MET A 306 22.50 -15.63 -3.54
CA MET A 306 22.69 -16.73 -2.57
C MET A 306 21.74 -16.68 -1.39
N GLU A 307 21.29 -15.49 -0.99
CA GLU A 307 20.59 -15.32 0.30
C GLU A 307 19.10 -14.99 0.14
N THR A 308 18.67 -14.61 -1.07
CA THR A 308 17.28 -14.25 -1.34
C THR A 308 16.53 -15.33 -2.11
N LEU A 309 15.22 -15.36 -1.90
CA LEU A 309 14.28 -16.19 -2.63
C LEU A 309 13.81 -15.53 -3.93
N LEU A 310 14.47 -14.46 -4.39
CA LEU A 310 14.12 -13.74 -5.61
C LEU A 310 14.02 -14.64 -6.83
N ILE A 311 15.04 -15.49 -7.04
CA ILE A 311 15.04 -16.41 -8.19
C ILE A 311 13.91 -17.45 -8.06
N PRO A 312 13.85 -18.27 -6.99
CA PRO A 312 12.85 -19.33 -6.88
C PRO A 312 11.40 -18.85 -6.68
N ARG A 313 11.18 -17.68 -6.06
CA ARG A 313 9.83 -17.18 -5.71
C ARG A 313 9.33 -16.04 -6.58
N LEU A 314 10.19 -15.37 -7.36
CA LEU A 314 9.72 -14.33 -8.27
C LEU A 314 10.10 -14.62 -9.72
N VAL A 315 11.40 -14.78 -10.01
CA VAL A 315 11.88 -14.90 -11.39
C VAL A 315 11.38 -16.17 -12.08
N LEU A 316 11.60 -17.34 -11.48
CA LEU A 316 11.22 -18.61 -12.10
C LEU A 316 9.70 -18.75 -12.26
N PRO A 317 8.87 -18.50 -11.23
CA PRO A 317 7.41 -18.56 -11.39
C PRO A 317 6.91 -17.56 -12.43
N TYR A 318 7.44 -16.34 -12.46
CA TYR A 318 7.07 -15.34 -13.45
C TYR A 318 7.38 -15.79 -14.88
N LEU A 319 8.59 -16.32 -15.12
CA LEU A 319 8.98 -16.82 -16.43
C LEU A 319 8.13 -18.00 -16.86
N ASP A 320 7.81 -18.92 -15.94
CA ASP A 320 6.94 -20.05 -16.22
C ASP A 320 5.55 -19.59 -16.68
N ARG A 321 4.92 -18.65 -15.95
CA ARG A 321 3.64 -18.05 -16.38
C ARG A 321 3.72 -17.38 -17.75
N CYS A 322 4.82 -16.65 -18.02
CA CYS A 322 5.03 -16.00 -19.32
C CYS A 322 5.14 -17.04 -20.46
N VAL A 323 5.87 -18.13 -20.25
CA VAL A 323 6.03 -19.21 -21.24
C VAL A 323 4.72 -19.94 -21.48
N ILE A 324 3.96 -20.23 -20.42
CA ILE A 324 2.61 -20.83 -20.52
C ILE A 324 1.70 -19.93 -21.35
N HIS A 325 1.63 -18.64 -21.03
CA HIS A 325 0.79 -17.70 -21.77
C HIS A 325 1.24 -17.56 -23.23
N ALA A 326 2.55 -17.50 -23.50
CA ALA A 326 3.07 -17.45 -24.86
C ALA A 326 2.72 -18.71 -25.66
N THR A 327 2.73 -19.89 -25.03
CA THR A 327 2.35 -21.15 -25.67
C THR A 327 0.86 -21.16 -26.01
N ILE A 328 0.00 -20.70 -25.10
CA ILE A 328 -1.45 -20.55 -25.37
C ILE A 328 -1.70 -19.61 -26.56
N LEU A 329 -1.01 -18.46 -26.59
CA LEU A 329 -1.13 -17.50 -27.70
C LEU A 329 -0.64 -18.10 -29.02
N ASN A 330 0.47 -18.85 -29.00
CA ASN A 330 1.00 -19.50 -30.18
C ASN A 330 0.02 -20.57 -30.72
N THR A 331 -0.52 -21.44 -29.86
CA THR A 331 -1.51 -22.44 -30.27
C THR A 331 -2.79 -21.80 -30.83
N ARG A 332 -3.23 -20.67 -30.26
CA ARG A 332 -4.37 -19.91 -30.82
C ARG A 332 -4.03 -19.33 -32.19
N ALA A 333 -2.84 -18.77 -32.37
CA ALA A 333 -2.39 -18.22 -33.65
C ALA A 333 -2.31 -19.30 -34.73
N GLU A 334 -1.77 -20.48 -34.41
CA GLU A 334 -1.74 -21.65 -35.29
C GLU A 334 -3.15 -22.08 -35.69
N ALA A 335 -4.07 -22.22 -34.73
CA ALA A 335 -5.46 -22.57 -35.01
C ALA A 335 -6.18 -21.54 -35.90
N TYR A 336 -5.91 -20.24 -35.72
CA TYR A 336 -6.46 -19.20 -36.60
C TYR A 336 -5.84 -19.25 -38.00
N SER A 337 -4.55 -19.55 -38.13
CA SER A 337 -3.90 -19.76 -39.43
C SER A 337 -4.54 -20.93 -40.17
N ASP A 338 -4.74 -22.07 -39.50
CA ASP A 338 -5.36 -23.27 -40.07
C ASP A 338 -6.81 -23.00 -40.53
N MET A 339 -7.57 -22.22 -39.76
CA MET A 339 -8.93 -21.82 -40.16
C MET A 339 -8.94 -20.93 -41.42
N LEU A 340 -8.05 -19.94 -41.47
CA LEU A 340 -7.96 -19.01 -42.61
C LEU A 340 -7.45 -19.71 -43.89
N GLU A 341 -6.53 -20.66 -43.74
CA GLU A 341 -6.03 -21.47 -44.86
C GLU A 341 -7.08 -22.49 -45.33
N GLY A 342 -7.85 -23.08 -44.42
CA GLY A 342 -8.95 -24.01 -44.73
C GLY A 342 -10.10 -23.37 -45.51
N ASP A 343 -10.44 -22.11 -45.21
CA ASP A 343 -11.48 -21.35 -45.93
C ASP A 343 -11.04 -20.94 -47.35
N CYS A 344 -9.73 -20.87 -47.64
CA CYS A 344 -9.21 -20.55 -48.97
C CYS A 344 -9.27 -21.71 -49.97
N VAL A 345 -9.56 -22.94 -49.53
CA VAL A 345 -9.63 -24.15 -50.37
C VAL A 345 -11.09 -24.49 -50.76
N ALA A 346 -12.07 -23.72 -50.26
CA ALA A 346 -13.50 -23.96 -50.46
C ALA A 346 -14.15 -23.15 -51.60
N GLU A 347 -13.38 -22.42 -52.42
CA GLU A 347 -13.80 -21.84 -53.71
C GLU A 347 -13.21 -22.64 -54.89
#